data_AF-A0A953Y1D7-F1
#
_entry.id   AF-A0A953Y1D7-F1
#
_cell.length_a   1.000
_cell.length_b   1.000
_cell.length_c   1.000
_cell.angle_alpha   90.00
_cell.angle_beta   90.00
_cell.angle_gamma   90.00
#
_symmetry.space_group_name_H-M   'P 1'
#
loop_
_entity.id
_entity.type
_entity.pdbx_description
1 polymer ?
#
loop_
_entity_poly.entity_id
_entity_poly.type
_entity_poly.pdbx_seq_one_letter_code
_entity_poly.pdbx_strand_id
1 'polypeptide(L)'
;MSELPLIGIEVDLTATEAGRRYAKCYETYFDAVSDAGGAPVLLPPCPEPAARRVLAALGGVIVPGGDDFAAEEWGEVNRECPRFCPSDPRRLVQGKLLMRLVLEQRVPFLGVCYGAQLMNLALGGTLLQDLPTDLADPLPHHDQAHDVRVTPGSLLARLTGVTTMTINSRHHQANQRLGEGLRISAQAPDGVVEAIEARDPERFLLGVQWHAEELGDTPGGAPVFAGLVEAARAALAR
;
A
#
# COMPACT_ATOMS: atom_id res chain seq x y z
N MET A 1 4.16 -11.35 -28.93
CA MET A 1 3.89 -11.52 -27.48
C MET A 1 4.10 -10.15 -26.86
N SER A 2 3.07 -9.54 -26.27
CA SER A 2 3.28 -8.28 -25.55
C SER A 2 4.18 -8.55 -24.35
N GLU A 3 5.23 -7.75 -24.19
CA GLU A 3 6.17 -7.86 -23.07
C GLU A 3 5.40 -7.75 -21.73
N LEU A 4 5.72 -8.62 -20.77
CA LEU A 4 5.10 -8.58 -19.45
C LEU A 4 5.65 -7.35 -18.71
N PRO A 5 4.81 -6.45 -18.17
CA PRO A 5 5.30 -5.28 -17.46
C PRO A 5 6.04 -5.72 -16.18
N LEU A 6 7.22 -5.14 -15.94
CA LEU A 6 7.97 -5.35 -14.71
C LEU A 6 7.29 -4.60 -13.56
N ILE A 7 6.89 -5.33 -12.52
CA ILE A 7 6.28 -4.77 -11.31
C ILE A 7 7.27 -4.93 -10.17
N GLY A 8 7.78 -3.81 -9.67
CA GLY A 8 8.68 -3.81 -8.53
C GLY A 8 7.92 -4.03 -7.23
N ILE A 9 8.41 -4.87 -6.33
CA ILE A 9 7.84 -5.12 -5.01
C ILE A 9 8.90 -4.75 -3.97
N GLU A 10 8.65 -3.71 -3.17
CA GLU A 10 9.56 -3.36 -2.07
C GLU A 10 9.70 -4.55 -1.10
N VAL A 11 10.94 -4.91 -0.77
CA VAL A 11 11.19 -5.91 0.27
C VAL A 11 11.20 -5.27 1.64
N ASP A 12 10.63 -5.96 2.61
CA ASP A 12 10.79 -5.61 4.01
C ASP A 12 12.16 -6.09 4.52
N LEU A 13 12.64 -5.51 5.62
CA LEU A 13 13.90 -5.88 6.25
C LEU A 13 13.65 -6.49 7.62
N THR A 14 14.33 -7.59 7.89
CA THR A 14 14.23 -8.28 9.18
C THR A 14 15.58 -8.89 9.56
N ALA A 15 15.65 -9.46 10.76
CA ALA A 15 16.81 -10.16 11.28
C ALA A 15 16.42 -11.52 11.85
N THR A 16 17.31 -12.50 11.73
CA THR A 16 17.20 -13.75 12.47
C THR A 16 17.42 -13.51 13.97
N GLU A 17 17.08 -14.49 14.82
CA GLU A 17 17.40 -14.44 16.26
C GLU A 17 18.89 -14.20 16.53
N ALA A 18 19.78 -14.69 15.65
CA ALA A 18 21.22 -14.47 15.72
C ALA A 18 21.68 -13.10 15.18
N GLY A 19 20.76 -12.19 14.86
CA GLY A 19 21.03 -10.84 14.37
C GLY A 19 21.44 -10.75 12.90
N ARG A 20 21.37 -11.84 12.13
CA ARG A 20 21.68 -11.80 10.69
C ARG A 20 20.53 -11.16 9.93
N ARG A 21 20.80 -10.06 9.25
CA ARG A 21 19.79 -9.28 8.51
C ARG A 21 19.54 -9.85 7.12
N TYR A 22 18.29 -9.84 6.69
CA TYR A 22 17.86 -10.27 5.37
C TYR A 22 16.65 -9.46 4.89
N ALA A 23 16.39 -9.54 3.58
CA ALA A 23 15.19 -8.98 2.95
C ALA A 23 14.11 -10.07 2.89
N LYS A 24 12.86 -9.72 3.19
CA LYS A 24 11.70 -10.62 3.11
C LYS A 24 10.60 -10.03 2.22
N CYS A 25 9.86 -10.89 1.55
CA CYS A 25 8.63 -10.59 0.85
C CYS A 25 7.74 -11.84 0.95
N TYR A 26 6.46 -11.68 1.26
CA TYR A 26 5.52 -12.80 1.24
C TYR A 26 5.23 -13.21 -0.21
N GLU A 27 5.04 -14.52 -0.42
CA GLU A 27 4.83 -15.08 -1.76
C GLU A 27 3.56 -14.62 -2.44
N THR A 28 2.52 -14.40 -1.65
CA THR A 28 1.22 -13.86 -2.08
C THR A 28 1.34 -12.58 -2.91
N TYR A 29 2.31 -11.71 -2.62
CA TYR A 29 2.53 -10.50 -3.44
C TYR A 29 3.03 -10.81 -4.85
N PHE A 30 4.04 -11.67 -4.99
CA PHE A 30 4.61 -11.96 -6.30
C PHE A 30 3.76 -12.96 -7.09
N ASP A 31 2.99 -13.80 -6.41
CA ASP A 31 1.98 -14.67 -7.01
C ASP A 31 0.82 -13.81 -7.57
N ALA A 32 0.27 -12.88 -6.77
CA ALA A 32 -0.80 -11.99 -7.23
C ALA A 32 -0.39 -11.12 -8.45
N VAL A 33 0.88 -10.68 -8.51
CA VAL A 33 1.42 -10.00 -9.70
C VAL A 33 1.48 -10.95 -10.90
N SER A 34 1.96 -12.18 -10.70
CA SER A 34 2.10 -13.17 -11.77
C SER A 34 0.74 -13.58 -12.34
N ASP A 35 -0.24 -13.80 -11.47
CA ASP A 35 -1.62 -14.15 -11.82
C ASP A 35 -2.31 -13.01 -12.58
N ALA A 36 -2.00 -11.75 -12.23
CA ALA A 36 -2.45 -10.57 -12.97
C ALA A 36 -1.74 -10.38 -14.33
N GLY A 37 -0.75 -11.22 -14.68
CA GLY A 37 0.00 -11.14 -15.92
C GLY A 37 1.13 -10.12 -15.93
N GLY A 38 1.63 -9.73 -14.76
CA GLY A 38 2.86 -8.95 -14.58
C GLY A 38 4.08 -9.83 -14.33
N ALA A 39 5.27 -9.24 -14.40
CA ALA A 39 6.53 -9.89 -14.03
C ALA A 39 7.06 -9.28 -12.72
N PRO A 40 7.04 -10.01 -11.58
CA PRO A 40 7.46 -9.47 -10.31
C PRO A 40 8.99 -9.31 -10.21
N VAL A 41 9.43 -8.19 -9.62
CA VAL A 41 10.85 -7.89 -9.36
C VAL A 41 10.99 -7.42 -7.91
N LEU A 42 11.75 -8.15 -7.10
CA LEU A 42 12.01 -7.73 -5.71
C LEU A 42 12.95 -6.52 -5.65
N LEU A 43 12.57 -5.50 -4.89
CA LEU A 43 13.29 -4.24 -4.77
C LEU A 43 13.91 -4.10 -3.38
N PRO A 44 15.24 -4.36 -3.24
CA PRO A 44 15.95 -4.05 -2.01
C PRO A 44 16.13 -2.54 -1.84
N PRO A 45 16.34 -2.06 -0.60
CA PRO A 45 16.73 -0.68 -0.35
C PRO A 45 17.97 -0.29 -1.15
N CYS A 46 17.83 0.77 -1.93
CA CYS A 46 18.84 1.23 -2.88
C CYS A 46 18.80 2.77 -2.92
N PRO A 47 19.92 3.46 -2.69
CA PRO A 47 19.95 4.93 -2.74
C PRO A 47 19.92 5.45 -4.18
N GLU A 48 19.73 6.76 -4.34
CA GLU A 48 20.00 7.43 -5.63
C GLU A 48 21.52 7.40 -5.95
N PRO A 49 21.90 7.34 -7.25
CA PRO A 49 21.03 7.40 -8.44
C PRO A 49 20.39 6.06 -8.85
N ALA A 50 20.75 4.96 -8.19
CA ALA A 50 20.34 3.62 -8.59
C ALA A 50 18.81 3.39 -8.47
N ALA A 51 18.17 3.82 -7.38
CA ALA A 51 16.71 3.73 -7.23
C ALA A 51 15.95 4.43 -8.37
N ARG A 52 16.40 5.63 -8.78
CA ARG A 52 15.82 6.37 -9.91
C ARG A 52 15.91 5.57 -11.20
N ARG A 53 17.07 4.96 -11.47
CA ARG A 53 17.32 4.14 -12.66
C ARG A 53 16.51 2.84 -12.67
N VAL A 54 16.34 2.22 -11.51
CA VAL A 54 15.51 1.02 -11.35
C VAL A 54 14.05 1.36 -11.60
N LEU A 55 13.53 2.41 -10.95
CA LEU A 55 12.13 2.82 -11.10
C LEU A 55 11.78 3.16 -12.55
N ALA A 56 12.68 3.82 -13.28
CA ALA A 56 12.48 4.14 -14.70
C ALA A 56 12.41 2.90 -15.62
N ALA A 57 12.82 1.72 -15.14
CA ALA A 57 12.69 0.46 -15.88
C ALA A 57 11.44 -0.36 -15.48
N LEU A 58 10.73 0.06 -14.44
CA LEU A 58 9.53 -0.63 -13.96
C LEU A 58 8.29 -0.01 -14.58
N GLY A 59 7.30 -0.86 -14.86
CA GLY A 59 5.96 -0.43 -15.27
C GLY A 59 5.07 -0.08 -14.08
N GLY A 60 5.38 -0.57 -12.88
CA GLY A 60 4.64 -0.29 -11.65
C GLY A 60 5.40 -0.68 -10.40
N VAL A 61 4.95 -0.21 -9.24
CA VAL A 61 5.54 -0.52 -7.93
C VAL A 61 4.45 -0.90 -6.92
N ILE A 62 4.78 -1.90 -6.10
CA ILE A 62 4.02 -2.30 -4.92
C ILE A 62 4.87 -1.99 -3.68
N VAL A 63 4.26 -1.35 -2.69
CA VAL A 63 4.78 -1.32 -1.32
C VAL A 63 3.90 -2.23 -0.45
N PRO A 64 4.42 -3.40 -0.01
CA PRO A 64 3.69 -4.36 0.81
C PRO A 64 3.30 -3.86 2.20
N GLY A 65 2.49 -4.67 2.90
CA GLY A 65 2.22 -4.54 4.33
C GLY A 65 3.49 -4.62 5.19
N GLY A 66 3.40 -4.22 6.45
CA GLY A 66 4.57 -4.00 7.29
C GLY A 66 4.24 -3.61 8.71
N ASP A 67 5.30 -3.39 9.47
CA ASP A 67 5.24 -2.88 10.84
C ASP A 67 4.91 -1.36 10.85
N ASP A 68 4.75 -0.77 12.02
CA ASP A 68 4.10 0.53 12.23
C ASP A 68 5.00 1.74 11.96
N PHE A 69 4.35 2.89 11.78
CA PHE A 69 5.00 4.20 11.75
C PHE A 69 4.99 4.85 13.12
N ALA A 70 6.14 5.41 13.51
CA ALA A 70 6.25 6.25 14.70
C ALA A 70 5.54 7.59 14.47
N ALA A 71 4.85 8.12 15.47
CA ALA A 71 4.02 9.32 15.37
C ALA A 71 4.80 10.60 14.99
N GLU A 72 6.11 10.61 15.23
CA GLU A 72 7.00 11.69 14.83
C GLU A 72 7.02 11.87 13.30
N GLU A 73 6.67 10.83 12.54
CA GLU A 73 6.56 10.84 11.08
C GLU A 73 5.49 11.83 10.58
N TRP A 74 4.53 12.20 11.42
CA TRP A 74 3.54 13.24 11.13
C TRP A 74 3.49 14.35 12.18
N GLY A 75 4.56 14.50 12.97
CA GLY A 75 4.73 15.61 13.91
C GLY A 75 4.04 15.44 15.26
N GLU A 76 3.65 14.22 15.62
CA GLU A 76 3.08 13.89 16.93
C GLU A 76 4.08 13.15 17.83
N VAL A 77 3.69 12.94 19.08
CA VAL A 77 4.44 12.13 20.04
C VAL A 77 3.79 10.74 20.12
N ASN A 78 4.62 9.69 20.13
CA ASN A 78 4.12 8.33 20.34
C ASN A 78 3.40 8.23 21.69
N ARG A 79 2.17 7.74 21.65
CA ARG A 79 1.43 7.34 22.84
C ARG A 79 1.81 5.92 23.22
N GLU A 80 1.58 5.57 24.49
CA GLU A 80 1.80 4.21 24.96
C GLU A 80 0.84 3.26 24.24
N CYS A 81 1.40 2.38 23.42
CA CYS A 81 0.65 1.38 22.67
C CYS A 81 1.40 0.04 22.72
N PRO A 82 0.91 -0.96 23.48
CA PRO A 82 1.58 -2.26 23.59
C PRO A 82 1.71 -3.04 22.26
N ARG A 83 0.90 -2.68 21.25
CA ARG A 83 0.93 -3.29 19.92
C ARG A 83 1.95 -2.64 18.98
N PHE A 84 2.43 -1.44 19.31
CA PHE A 84 3.31 -0.69 18.44
C PHE A 84 4.63 -1.43 18.20
N CYS A 85 4.88 -1.74 16.93
CA CYS A 85 6.10 -2.36 16.44
C CYS A 85 6.70 -1.43 15.38
N PRO A 86 7.84 -0.75 15.61
CA PRO A 86 8.36 0.19 14.64
C PRO A 86 8.96 -0.52 13.42
N SER A 87 8.60 -0.06 12.23
CA SER A 87 9.24 -0.45 10.97
C SER A 87 10.74 -0.18 10.97
N ASP A 88 11.49 -1.02 10.23
CA ASP A 88 12.93 -0.85 10.09
C ASP A 88 13.25 0.53 9.47
N PRO A 89 14.14 1.35 10.09
CA PRO A 89 14.42 2.69 9.60
C PRO A 89 14.92 2.75 8.15
N ARG A 90 15.62 1.72 7.67
CA ARG A 90 16.08 1.66 6.28
C ARG A 90 14.94 1.43 5.31
N ARG A 91 13.92 0.65 5.69
CA ARG A 91 12.70 0.48 4.89
C ARG A 91 11.93 1.79 4.86
N LEU A 92 11.78 2.48 5.99
CA LEU A 92 11.09 3.77 6.04
C LEU A 92 11.75 4.81 5.11
N VAL A 93 13.08 4.95 5.19
CA VAL A 93 13.83 5.87 4.30
C VAL A 93 13.68 5.47 2.84
N GLN A 94 13.73 4.17 2.54
CA GLN A 94 13.55 3.66 1.17
C GLN A 94 12.14 3.94 0.65
N GLY A 95 11.10 3.65 1.45
CA GLY A 95 9.71 3.86 1.09
C GLY A 95 9.42 5.32 0.77
N LYS A 96 9.90 6.27 1.60
CA LYS A 96 9.80 7.71 1.31
C LYS A 96 10.50 8.09 0.01
N LEU A 97 11.69 7.54 -0.25
CA LEU A 97 12.41 7.76 -1.50
C LEU A 97 11.64 7.22 -2.70
N LEU A 98 11.13 5.99 -2.62
CA LEU A 98 10.31 5.37 -3.66
C LEU A 98 9.06 6.21 -3.93
N MET A 99 8.38 6.67 -2.88
CA MET A 99 7.16 7.45 -3.04
C MET A 99 7.43 8.77 -3.73
N ARG A 100 8.50 9.50 -3.35
CA ARG A 100 8.94 10.70 -4.07
C ARG A 100 9.21 10.42 -5.55
N LEU A 101 9.98 9.37 -5.85
CA LEU A 101 10.34 9.03 -7.23
C LEU A 101 9.12 8.58 -8.06
N VAL A 102 8.17 7.87 -7.46
CA VAL A 102 6.90 7.48 -8.08
C VAL A 102 6.09 8.72 -8.46
N LEU A 103 6.02 9.72 -7.58
CA LEU A 103 5.34 10.98 -7.88
C LEU A 103 6.04 11.75 -9.01
N GLU A 104 7.38 11.83 -8.99
CA GLU A 104 8.20 12.50 -10.01
C GLU A 104 8.08 11.84 -11.40
N GLN A 105 8.13 10.50 -11.45
CA GLN A 105 8.15 9.72 -12.70
C GLN A 105 6.76 9.26 -13.15
N ARG A 106 5.72 9.53 -12.35
CA ARG A 106 4.33 9.10 -12.57
C ARG A 106 4.18 7.57 -12.75
N VAL A 107 5.01 6.78 -12.06
CA VAL A 107 4.93 5.32 -12.12
C VAL A 107 3.65 4.83 -11.40
N PRO A 108 2.88 3.90 -11.99
CA PRO A 108 1.78 3.23 -11.30
C PRO A 108 2.19 2.66 -9.94
N PHE A 109 1.38 2.90 -8.91
CA PHE A 109 1.68 2.50 -7.54
C PHE A 109 0.50 1.86 -6.83
N LEU A 110 0.80 0.79 -6.10
CA LEU A 110 -0.10 0.12 -5.18
C LEU A 110 0.55 0.05 -3.79
N GLY A 111 -0.09 0.64 -2.79
CA GLY A 111 0.27 0.48 -1.37
C GLY A 111 -0.69 -0.49 -0.69
N VAL A 112 -0.15 -1.46 0.05
CA VAL A 112 -0.95 -2.44 0.81
C VAL A 112 -0.63 -2.28 2.30
N CYS A 113 -1.65 -2.12 3.14
CA CYS A 113 -1.53 -1.89 4.58
C CYS A 113 -0.52 -0.76 4.90
N TYR A 114 0.68 -1.10 5.37
CA TYR A 114 1.82 -0.17 5.51
C TYR A 114 2.04 0.71 4.28
N GLY A 115 1.97 0.17 3.06
CA GLY A 115 2.16 0.95 1.84
C GLY A 115 1.10 2.02 1.60
N ALA A 116 -0.15 1.78 2.01
CA ALA A 116 -1.21 2.77 1.94
C ALA A 116 -0.96 3.92 2.94
N GLN A 117 -0.50 3.57 4.14
CA GLN A 117 -0.14 4.54 5.18
C GLN A 117 1.11 5.36 4.78
N LEU A 118 2.14 4.70 4.24
CA LEU A 118 3.34 5.34 3.69
C LEU A 118 2.96 6.38 2.63
N MET A 119 2.09 6.01 1.70
CA MET A 119 1.62 6.90 0.63
C MET A 119 0.94 8.13 1.21
N ASN A 120 0.10 7.96 2.24
CA ASN A 120 -0.57 9.05 2.91
C ASN A 120 0.43 9.99 3.60
N LEU A 121 1.36 9.44 4.38
CA LEU A 121 2.38 10.19 5.11
C LEU A 121 3.32 10.96 4.17
N ALA A 122 3.77 10.32 3.08
CA ALA A 122 4.62 10.95 2.07
C ALA A 122 3.97 12.16 1.39
N LEU A 123 2.63 12.24 1.41
CA LEU A 123 1.84 13.35 0.88
C LEU A 123 1.35 14.31 1.99
N GLY A 124 1.87 14.21 3.21
CA GLY A 124 1.57 15.12 4.33
C GLY A 124 0.33 14.77 5.14
N GLY A 125 -0.18 13.54 5.00
CA GLY A 125 -1.24 12.98 5.82
C GLY A 125 -0.80 12.65 7.26
N THR A 126 -1.72 12.06 8.02
CA THR A 126 -1.51 11.59 9.41
C THR A 126 -2.18 10.23 9.59
N LEU A 127 -1.77 9.52 10.65
CA LEU A 127 -2.37 8.24 11.03
C LEU A 127 -3.03 8.32 12.41
N LEU A 128 -4.05 7.50 12.61
CA LEU A 128 -4.44 7.03 13.93
C LEU A 128 -3.33 6.06 14.42
N GLN A 129 -2.88 6.24 15.65
CA GLN A 129 -1.77 5.44 16.21
C GLN A 129 -2.24 4.07 16.69
N ASP A 130 -3.49 3.96 17.15
CA ASP A 130 -4.07 2.69 17.60
C ASP A 130 -5.60 2.79 17.64
N LEU A 131 -6.28 2.12 16.70
CA LEU A 131 -7.74 2.13 16.54
C LEU A 131 -8.49 1.80 17.85
N PRO A 132 -8.11 0.79 18.65
CA PRO A 132 -8.73 0.51 19.95
C PRO A 132 -8.72 1.66 20.96
N THR A 133 -7.75 2.57 20.89
CA THR A 133 -7.64 3.71 21.81
C THR A 133 -8.06 5.04 21.20
N ASP A 134 -8.06 5.12 19.87
CA ASP A 134 -8.40 6.34 19.11
C ASP A 134 -9.88 6.47 18.77
N LEU A 135 -10.60 5.35 18.73
CA LEU A 135 -12.03 5.33 18.41
C LEU A 135 -12.85 4.92 19.63
N ALA A 136 -14.04 5.49 19.74
CA ALA A 136 -14.95 5.20 20.85
C ALA A 136 -15.55 3.79 20.78
N ASP A 137 -15.80 3.28 19.57
CA ASP A 137 -16.39 1.96 19.32
C ASP A 137 -15.85 1.38 17.99
N PRO A 138 -14.57 0.97 17.96
CA PRO A 138 -13.95 0.45 16.75
C PRO A 138 -14.45 -0.95 16.40
N LEU A 139 -14.59 -1.25 15.11
CA LEU A 139 -14.67 -2.63 14.66
C LEU A 139 -13.34 -3.35 14.96
N PRO A 140 -13.34 -4.70 15.04
CA PRO A 140 -12.11 -5.44 15.21
C PRO A 140 -11.33 -5.50 13.89
N HIS A 141 -10.33 -4.62 13.74
CA HIS A 141 -9.42 -4.57 12.59
C HIS A 141 -8.20 -5.52 12.68
N HIS A 142 -8.32 -6.59 13.49
CA HIS A 142 -7.24 -7.54 13.74
C HIS A 142 -7.73 -8.98 13.60
N ASP A 143 -7.26 -9.65 12.54
CA ASP A 143 -7.57 -11.05 12.18
C ASP A 143 -9.06 -11.34 12.01
N GLN A 144 -9.82 -10.33 11.58
CA GLN A 144 -11.23 -10.46 11.26
C GLN A 144 -11.52 -9.86 9.89
N ALA A 145 -12.64 -10.28 9.31
CA ALA A 145 -13.15 -9.71 8.08
C ALA A 145 -14.29 -8.75 8.39
N HIS A 146 -14.36 -7.64 7.66
CA HIS A 146 -15.46 -6.68 7.78
C HIS A 146 -15.81 -6.08 6.42
N ASP A 147 -17.00 -5.51 6.37
CA ASP A 147 -17.48 -4.86 5.16
C ASP A 147 -16.90 -3.46 5.01
N VAL A 148 -16.70 -3.04 3.77
CA VAL A 148 -16.36 -1.67 3.41
C VAL A 148 -17.33 -1.15 2.36
N ARG A 149 -17.59 0.16 2.42
CA ARG A 149 -18.32 0.90 1.39
C ARG A 149 -17.31 1.53 0.44
N VAL A 150 -17.43 1.23 -0.84
CA VAL A 150 -16.58 1.76 -1.90
C VAL A 150 -17.18 3.06 -2.44
N THR A 151 -16.38 4.12 -2.51
CA THR A 151 -16.80 5.44 -3.00
C THR A 151 -17.15 5.36 -4.49
N PRO A 152 -18.38 5.69 -4.93
CA PRO A 152 -18.73 5.69 -6.34
C PRO A 152 -17.85 6.64 -7.17
N GLY A 153 -17.47 6.21 -8.38
CA GLY A 153 -16.58 6.98 -9.26
C GLY A 153 -15.10 6.98 -8.86
N SER A 154 -14.74 6.24 -7.81
CA SER A 154 -13.33 5.96 -7.46
C SER A 154 -12.65 5.05 -8.49
N LEU A 155 -11.32 5.04 -8.53
CA LEU A 155 -10.56 4.02 -9.23
C LEU A 155 -10.90 2.65 -8.66
N LEU A 156 -10.96 2.53 -7.33
CA LEU A 156 -11.36 1.28 -6.67
C LEU A 156 -12.74 0.78 -7.13
N ALA A 157 -13.76 1.65 -7.23
CA ALA A 157 -15.07 1.26 -7.75
C ALA A 157 -15.01 0.74 -9.19
N ARG A 158 -14.14 1.31 -10.03
CA ARG A 158 -13.94 0.83 -11.42
C ARG A 158 -13.26 -0.53 -11.47
N LEU A 159 -12.28 -0.76 -10.60
CA LEU A 159 -11.56 -2.04 -10.54
C LEU A 159 -12.47 -3.16 -10.01
N THR A 160 -13.15 -2.89 -8.91
CA THR A 160 -13.93 -3.90 -8.17
C THR A 160 -15.33 -4.14 -8.75
N GLY A 161 -15.89 -3.14 -9.45
CA GLY A 161 -17.24 -3.20 -10.02
C GLY A 161 -18.37 -3.18 -8.97
N VAL A 162 -18.06 -2.96 -7.69
CA VAL A 162 -19.01 -3.01 -6.59
C VAL A 162 -18.97 -1.74 -5.73
N THR A 163 -20.05 -1.51 -4.98
CA THR A 163 -20.15 -0.40 -4.01
C THR A 163 -19.96 -0.85 -2.56
N THR A 164 -19.95 -2.17 -2.32
CA THR A 164 -19.67 -2.79 -1.02
C THR A 164 -18.95 -4.12 -1.22
N MET A 165 -18.01 -4.45 -0.34
CA MET A 165 -17.32 -5.74 -0.31
C MET A 165 -16.83 -6.06 1.09
N THR A 166 -16.63 -7.34 1.37
CA THR A 166 -15.98 -7.82 2.59
C THR A 166 -14.48 -7.96 2.34
N ILE A 167 -13.66 -7.49 3.29
CA ILE A 167 -12.19 -7.52 3.23
C ILE A 167 -11.63 -8.25 4.46
N ASN A 168 -10.39 -8.74 4.38
CA ASN A 168 -9.63 -9.13 5.58
C ASN A 168 -9.07 -7.87 6.27
N SER A 169 -8.72 -7.97 7.55
CA SER A 169 -8.10 -6.85 8.26
C SER A 169 -7.08 -7.33 9.29
N ARG A 170 -5.90 -6.69 9.24
CA ARG A 170 -4.74 -6.94 10.11
C ARG A 170 -3.96 -5.64 10.35
N HIS A 171 -4.61 -4.65 10.93
CA HIS A 171 -3.97 -3.38 11.25
C HIS A 171 -4.58 -2.75 12.48
N HIS A 172 -3.75 -2.03 13.24
CA HIS A 172 -4.21 -1.21 14.35
C HIS A 172 -3.92 0.27 14.13
N GLN A 173 -3.05 0.64 13.18
CA GLN A 173 -2.94 1.98 12.64
C GLN A 173 -3.87 2.16 11.43
N ALA A 174 -4.29 3.40 11.14
CA ALA A 174 -5.09 3.70 9.95
C ALA A 174 -4.90 5.15 9.50
N ASN A 175 -5.22 5.44 8.25
CA ASN A 175 -5.18 6.81 7.73
C ASN A 175 -6.23 7.70 8.43
N GLN A 176 -5.80 8.85 8.95
CA GLN A 176 -6.68 9.83 9.62
C GLN A 176 -6.96 11.03 8.70
N ARG A 177 -6.04 12.01 8.65
CA ARG A 177 -6.07 13.10 7.67
C ARG A 177 -5.34 12.66 6.42
N LEU A 178 -5.98 12.84 5.26
CA LEU A 178 -5.35 12.53 4.00
C LEU A 178 -4.34 13.59 3.57
N GLY A 179 -3.24 13.14 2.96
CA GLY A 179 -2.25 13.97 2.29
C GLY A 179 -2.79 14.66 1.04
N GLU A 180 -2.00 15.57 0.49
CA GLU A 180 -2.34 16.36 -0.68
C GLU A 180 -2.63 15.49 -1.91
N GLY A 181 -3.67 15.84 -2.66
CA GLY A 181 -4.01 15.13 -3.90
C GLY A 181 -4.66 13.76 -3.69
N LEU A 182 -4.90 13.33 -2.45
CA LEU A 182 -5.57 12.06 -2.14
C LEU A 182 -7.06 12.23 -1.83
N ARG A 183 -7.84 11.18 -2.10
CA ARG A 183 -9.24 11.03 -1.69
C ARG A 183 -9.50 9.64 -1.13
N ILE A 184 -10.55 9.52 -0.32
CA ILE A 184 -11.01 8.24 0.23
C ILE A 184 -11.76 7.46 -0.87
N SER A 185 -11.38 6.21 -1.08
CA SER A 185 -12.04 5.29 -2.03
C SER A 185 -12.76 4.11 -1.36
N ALA A 186 -12.49 3.82 -0.08
CA ALA A 186 -13.31 2.94 0.74
C ALA A 186 -13.26 3.28 2.23
N GLN A 187 -14.34 3.01 2.95
CA GLN A 187 -14.42 3.12 4.42
C GLN A 187 -15.19 1.97 5.05
N ALA A 188 -14.78 1.57 6.25
CA ALA A 188 -15.53 0.66 7.11
C ALA A 188 -16.70 1.39 7.82
N PRO A 189 -17.70 0.67 8.37
CA PRO A 189 -18.86 1.25 9.06
C PRO A 189 -18.53 2.14 10.27
N ASP A 190 -17.39 1.91 10.92
CA ASP A 190 -16.87 2.72 12.04
C ASP A 190 -16.13 3.99 11.57
N GLY A 191 -16.07 4.22 10.26
CA GLY A 191 -15.46 5.40 9.64
C GLY A 191 -13.96 5.26 9.34
N VAL A 192 -13.35 4.11 9.69
CA VAL A 192 -11.94 3.84 9.36
C VAL A 192 -11.74 3.87 7.85
N VAL A 193 -10.69 4.58 7.42
CA VAL A 193 -10.34 4.72 6.01
C VAL A 193 -9.62 3.46 5.56
N GLU A 194 -10.23 2.75 4.62
CA GLU A 194 -9.80 1.43 4.16
C GLU A 194 -9.15 1.45 2.78
N ALA A 195 -9.46 2.47 1.98
CA ALA A 195 -8.71 2.73 0.77
C ALA A 195 -8.64 4.22 0.47
N ILE A 196 -7.51 4.61 -0.13
CA ILE A 196 -7.21 5.94 -0.58
C ILE A 196 -6.61 5.89 -1.98
N GLU A 197 -6.82 6.93 -2.77
CA GLU A 197 -6.32 7.00 -4.13
C GLU A 197 -6.05 8.45 -4.55
N ALA A 198 -5.31 8.62 -5.65
CA ALA A 198 -5.15 9.92 -6.28
C ALA A 198 -6.51 10.53 -6.71
N ARG A 199 -6.62 11.84 -6.57
CA ARG A 199 -7.70 12.65 -7.15
C ARG A 199 -7.55 12.82 -8.66
N ASP A 200 -6.32 12.81 -9.17
CA ASP A 200 -6.02 12.83 -10.61
C ASP A 200 -6.44 11.48 -11.22
N PRO A 201 -7.49 11.42 -12.07
CA PRO A 201 -7.98 10.17 -12.63
C PRO A 201 -7.00 9.51 -13.61
N GLU A 202 -6.01 10.26 -14.10
CA GLU A 202 -4.95 9.75 -14.99
C GLU A 202 -3.80 9.07 -14.23
N ARG A 203 -3.84 9.08 -12.89
CA ARG A 203 -2.82 8.49 -12.02
C ARG A 203 -3.33 7.18 -11.43
N PHE A 204 -2.65 6.07 -11.74
CA PHE A 204 -2.79 4.85 -10.95
C PHE A 204 -1.96 4.99 -9.68
N LEU A 205 -2.57 5.52 -8.62
CA LEU A 205 -1.98 5.67 -7.30
C LEU A 205 -3.05 5.23 -6.30
N LEU A 206 -2.96 3.99 -5.84
CA LEU A 206 -3.96 3.32 -5.00
C LEU A 206 -3.29 2.79 -3.73
N GLY A 207 -3.94 3.01 -2.59
CA GLY A 207 -3.57 2.44 -1.31
C GLY A 207 -4.78 1.72 -0.72
N VAL A 208 -4.61 0.46 -0.35
CA VAL A 208 -5.64 -0.36 0.34
C VAL A 208 -5.09 -0.80 1.69
N GLN A 209 -5.92 -0.76 2.72
CA GLN A 209 -5.52 -1.05 4.09
C GLN A 209 -5.60 -2.56 4.40
N TRP A 210 -6.48 -3.28 3.72
CA TRP A 210 -6.55 -4.74 3.76
C TRP A 210 -5.42 -5.40 2.97
N HIS A 211 -5.24 -6.71 3.18
CA HIS A 211 -4.25 -7.54 2.50
C HIS A 211 -4.85 -8.14 1.23
N ALA A 212 -4.91 -7.33 0.17
CA ALA A 212 -5.47 -7.71 -1.14
C ALA A 212 -4.78 -8.95 -1.75
N GLU A 213 -3.50 -9.15 -1.47
CA GLU A 213 -2.70 -10.29 -1.93
C GLU A 213 -3.20 -11.64 -1.40
N GLU A 214 -3.99 -11.64 -0.33
CA GLU A 214 -4.52 -12.85 0.30
C GLU A 214 -6.00 -13.12 -0.07
N LEU A 215 -6.59 -12.25 -0.89
CA LEU A 215 -8.03 -12.24 -1.15
C LEU A 215 -8.44 -12.93 -2.46
N GLY A 216 -7.48 -13.47 -3.23
CA GLY A 216 -7.75 -14.24 -4.46
C GLY A 216 -8.72 -13.55 -5.42
N ASP A 217 -9.68 -14.28 -5.97
CA ASP A 217 -10.65 -13.78 -6.97
C ASP A 217 -11.76 -12.87 -6.41
N THR A 218 -11.72 -12.52 -5.13
CA THR A 218 -12.74 -11.61 -4.56
C THR A 218 -12.57 -10.19 -5.12
N PRO A 219 -13.61 -9.33 -5.03
CA PRO A 219 -13.52 -7.95 -5.51
C PRO A 219 -12.34 -7.16 -4.92
N GLY A 220 -11.99 -7.39 -3.66
CA GLY A 220 -10.88 -6.73 -2.98
C GLY A 220 -9.49 -7.31 -3.29
N GLY A 221 -9.39 -8.43 -4.00
CA GLY A 221 -8.15 -9.13 -4.30
C GLY A 221 -7.66 -8.90 -5.73
N ALA A 222 -7.86 -9.88 -6.60
CA ALA A 222 -7.35 -9.93 -7.97
C ALA A 222 -7.59 -8.64 -8.80
N PRO A 223 -8.74 -7.96 -8.72
CA PRO A 223 -8.96 -6.72 -9.47
C PRO A 223 -7.98 -5.58 -9.11
N VAL A 224 -7.47 -5.55 -7.87
CA VAL A 224 -6.51 -4.54 -7.41
C VAL A 224 -5.17 -4.71 -8.13
N PHE A 225 -4.68 -5.96 -8.22
CA PHE A 225 -3.42 -6.29 -8.91
C PHE A 225 -3.55 -6.21 -10.43
N ALA A 226 -4.66 -6.70 -10.98
CA ALA A 226 -4.97 -6.56 -12.40
C ALA A 226 -5.00 -5.08 -12.83
N GLY A 227 -5.59 -4.21 -12.01
CA GLY A 227 -5.59 -2.77 -12.24
C GLY A 227 -4.19 -2.18 -12.34
N LEU A 228 -3.28 -2.57 -11.43
CA LEU A 228 -1.89 -2.10 -11.45
C LEU A 228 -1.15 -2.57 -12.70
N VAL A 229 -1.29 -3.85 -13.06
CA VAL A 229 -0.64 -4.45 -14.24
C VAL A 229 -1.14 -3.80 -15.52
N GLU A 230 -2.44 -3.55 -15.65
CA GLU A 230 -3.00 -2.87 -16.81
C GLU A 230 -2.52 -1.41 -16.90
N ALA A 231 -2.45 -0.70 -15.77
CA ALA A 231 -1.84 0.63 -15.74
C ALA A 231 -0.37 0.62 -16.15
N ALA A 232 0.38 -0.42 -15.75
CA ALA A 232 1.77 -0.61 -16.12
C ALA A 232 1.94 -0.87 -17.63
N ARG A 233 1.09 -1.70 -18.23
CA ARG A 233 1.08 -1.90 -19.70
C ARG A 233 0.80 -0.59 -20.44
N ALA A 234 -0.19 0.18 -19.97
CA ALA A 234 -0.55 1.45 -20.58
C ALA A 234 0.53 2.52 -20.43
N ALA A 235 1.40 2.45 -19.41
CA ALA A 235 2.54 3.34 -19.25
C ALA A 235 3.68 2.98 -20.22
N LEU A 236 3.94 1.68 -20.44
CA LEU A 236 4.98 1.20 -21.38
C LEU A 236 4.62 1.43 -22.86
N ALA A 237 3.34 1.59 -23.17
CA ALA A 237 2.87 1.83 -24.53
C ALA A 237 2.95 3.31 -24.97
N ARG A 238 3.36 4.22 -24.09
CA ARG A 238 3.53 5.66 -24.37
C ARG A 238 4.98 5.99 -24.72
#